data_AF-A0A7C2Q3J2-F1
#
_entry.id   AF-A0A7C2Q3J2-F1
#
_cell.length_a   1.000
_cell.length_b   1.000
_cell.length_c   1.000
_cell.angle_alpha   90.00
_cell.angle_beta   90.00
_cell.angle_gamma   90.00
#
_symmetry.space_group_name_H-M   'P 1'
#
loop_
_entity.id
_entity.type
_entity.pdbx_description
1 polymer ?
#
loop_
_entity_poly.entity_id
_entity_poly.type
_entity_poly.pdbx_seq_one_letter_code
_entity_poly.pdbx_strand_id
1 'polypeptide(L)'
;MGSARLKSEKTLTEWVRKVLEELEAQAAKRGLSTPAVYVVALFDEGSAPSERSALKVSDDVFVAEGFIAVRSTEVLPLLVERVAAGYFALSFIASGETPDPDRVRRLAREVVVPVLARLALSSSGA
;
A
#
# COMPACT_ATOMS: atom_id res chain seq x y z
N MET A 1 26.02 -13.15 -9.09
CA MET A 1 24.72 -12.51 -9.42
C MET A 1 23.67 -12.56 -8.29
N GLY A 2 23.87 -13.26 -7.16
CA GLY A 2 22.87 -13.35 -6.07
C GLY A 2 22.77 -12.13 -5.13
N SER A 3 23.86 -11.41 -4.88
CA SER A 3 23.90 -10.40 -3.80
C SER A 3 23.17 -9.08 -4.13
N ALA A 4 22.98 -8.73 -5.40
CA ALA A 4 22.26 -7.52 -5.79
C ALA A 4 20.73 -7.70 -5.65
N ARG A 5 20.22 -8.89 -6.01
CA ARG A 5 18.81 -9.26 -5.90
C ARG A 5 18.35 -9.30 -4.44
N LEU A 6 19.13 -9.96 -3.58
CA LEU A 6 18.86 -10.04 -2.13
C LEU A 6 18.89 -8.66 -1.44
N LYS A 7 19.79 -7.76 -1.87
CA LYS A 7 19.81 -6.38 -1.36
C LYS A 7 18.56 -5.61 -1.79
N SER A 8 18.18 -5.73 -3.06
CA SER A 8 17.00 -5.04 -3.61
C SER A 8 15.69 -5.52 -2.95
N GLU A 9 15.54 -6.83 -2.73
CA GLU A 9 14.38 -7.40 -2.02
C GLU A 9 14.30 -6.90 -0.58
N LYS A 10 15.43 -6.92 0.15
CA LYS A 10 15.48 -6.42 1.52
C LYS A 10 15.12 -4.93 1.61
N THR A 11 15.65 -4.11 0.70
CA THR A 11 15.34 -2.68 0.65
C THR A 11 13.87 -2.43 0.32
N LEU A 12 13.28 -3.21 -0.58
CA LEU A 12 11.86 -3.12 -0.91
C LEU A 12 10.99 -3.51 0.30
N THR A 13 11.30 -4.61 0.98
CA THR A 13 10.57 -5.03 2.20
C THR A 13 10.65 -3.98 3.30
N GLU A 14 11.83 -3.40 3.54
CA GLU A 14 12.01 -2.33 4.54
C GLU A 14 11.23 -1.07 4.16
N TRP A 15 11.21 -0.71 2.86
CA TRP A 15 10.46 0.42 2.36
C TRP A 15 8.95 0.22 2.52
N VAL A 16 8.43 -0.94 2.10
CA VAL A 16 7.01 -1.30 2.25
C VAL A 16 6.60 -1.22 3.72
N ARG A 17 7.40 -1.77 4.62
CA ARG A 17 7.13 -1.71 6.07
C ARG A 17 7.00 -0.28 6.56
N LYS A 18 7.94 0.62 6.20
CA LYS A 18 7.88 2.04 6.59
C LYS A 18 6.64 2.75 6.04
N VAL A 19 6.24 2.42 4.80
CA VAL A 19 4.99 2.93 4.22
C VAL A 19 3.79 2.48 5.06
N LEU A 20 3.70 1.20 5.39
CA LEU A 20 2.59 0.66 6.20
C LEU A 20 2.55 1.28 7.60
N GLU A 21 3.69 1.44 8.28
CA GLU A 21 3.77 2.11 9.58
C GLU A 21 3.22 3.55 9.55
N GLU A 22 3.59 4.32 8.51
CA GLU A 22 3.06 5.69 8.39
C GLU A 22 1.58 5.69 7.98
N LEU A 23 1.13 4.75 7.14
CA LEU A 23 -0.28 4.61 6.80
C LEU A 23 -1.14 4.26 8.03
N GLU A 24 -0.63 3.40 8.92
CA GLU A 24 -1.27 3.10 10.20
C GLU A 24 -1.41 4.36 11.06
N ALA A 25 -0.34 5.15 11.19
CA ALA A 25 -0.39 6.42 11.91
C ALA A 25 -1.38 7.42 11.27
N GLN A 26 -1.47 7.46 9.94
CA GLN A 26 -2.41 8.32 9.22
C GLN A 26 -3.87 7.85 9.36
N ALA A 27 -4.11 6.54 9.40
CA ALA A 27 -5.42 5.94 9.64
C ALA A 27 -5.89 6.21 11.07
N ALA A 28 -5.02 6.01 12.06
CA ALA A 28 -5.31 6.29 13.47
C ALA A 28 -5.69 7.75 13.71
N LYS A 29 -4.96 8.71 13.11
CA LYS A 29 -5.29 10.16 13.17
C LYS A 29 -6.69 10.49 12.62
N ARG A 30 -7.21 9.64 11.73
CA ARG A 30 -8.52 9.80 11.09
C ARG A 30 -9.61 8.94 11.73
N GLY A 31 -9.30 8.22 12.81
CA GLY A 31 -10.23 7.32 13.48
C GLY A 31 -10.63 6.10 12.65
N LEU A 32 -9.79 5.71 11.69
CA LEU A 32 -10.03 4.52 10.86
C LEU A 32 -9.45 3.27 11.54
N SER A 33 -10.09 2.12 11.31
CA SER A 33 -9.56 0.82 11.74
C SER A 33 -8.19 0.55 11.14
N THR A 34 -7.32 -0.11 11.90
CA THR A 34 -5.97 -0.51 11.48
C THR A 34 -5.98 -1.98 11.04
N PRO A 35 -6.04 -2.27 9.73
CA PRO A 35 -6.03 -3.63 9.24
C PRO A 35 -4.65 -4.26 9.45
N ALA A 36 -4.62 -5.56 9.74
CA ALA A 36 -3.39 -6.32 9.62
C ALA A 36 -3.04 -6.47 8.14
N VAL A 37 -1.82 -6.08 7.75
CA VAL A 37 -1.28 -6.27 6.39
C VAL A 37 0.02 -7.05 6.49
N TYR A 38 0.04 -8.27 5.98
CA TYR A 38 1.19 -9.17 6.02
C TYR A 38 2.04 -9.10 4.76
N VAL A 39 1.40 -8.85 3.61
CA VAL A 39 2.05 -8.89 2.31
C VAL A 39 1.56 -7.75 1.43
N VAL A 40 2.52 -7.04 0.83
CA VAL A 40 2.28 -6.15 -0.30
C VAL A 40 3.01 -6.72 -1.51
N ALA A 41 2.26 -7.12 -2.54
CA ALA A 41 2.78 -7.70 -3.77
C ALA A 41 2.72 -6.69 -4.91
N LEU A 42 3.73 -6.74 -5.80
CA LEU A 42 3.72 -5.99 -7.06
C LEU A 42 3.30 -6.93 -8.18
N PHE A 43 2.44 -6.47 -9.09
CA PHE A 43 2.05 -7.23 -10.28
C PHE A 43 2.21 -6.40 -11.55
N ASP A 44 2.44 -7.09 -12.67
CA ASP A 44 2.43 -6.52 -14.01
C ASP A 44 1.11 -6.87 -14.73
N GLU A 45 0.86 -6.28 -15.90
CA GLU A 45 -0.41 -6.37 -16.62
C GLU A 45 -0.90 -7.80 -16.90
N GLY A 46 0.02 -8.76 -17.10
CA GLY A 46 -0.29 -10.19 -17.29
C GLY A 46 -0.39 -11.02 -16.01
N SER A 47 -0.11 -10.42 -14.85
CA SER A 47 0.04 -11.09 -13.55
C SER A 47 -0.99 -10.61 -12.52
N ALA A 48 -2.00 -9.84 -12.96
CA ALA A 48 -3.01 -9.29 -12.08
C ALA A 48 -3.78 -10.40 -11.33
N PRO A 49 -4.05 -10.25 -10.02
CA PRO A 49 -4.88 -11.18 -9.28
C PRO A 49 -6.27 -11.32 -9.90
N SER A 50 -6.82 -12.54 -9.94
CA SER A 50 -8.20 -12.76 -10.37
C SER A 50 -9.19 -12.22 -9.32
N GLU A 51 -10.27 -11.57 -9.75
CA GLU A 51 -11.33 -11.01 -8.87
C GLU A 51 -12.01 -12.07 -7.97
N ARG A 52 -11.93 -13.35 -8.33
CA ARG A 52 -12.41 -14.46 -7.48
C ARG A 52 -11.59 -14.65 -6.20
N SER A 53 -10.36 -14.13 -6.16
CA SER A 53 -9.41 -14.33 -5.07
C SER A 53 -9.09 -13.05 -4.30
N ALA A 54 -9.46 -11.89 -4.84
CA ALA A 54 -9.20 -10.59 -4.26
C ALA A 54 -10.26 -9.56 -4.73
N LEU A 55 -10.66 -8.67 -3.84
CA LEU A 55 -11.50 -7.53 -4.18
C LEU A 55 -10.72 -6.54 -5.04
N LYS A 56 -11.27 -6.18 -6.19
CA LYS A 56 -10.72 -5.13 -7.05
C LYS A 56 -11.13 -3.75 -6.52
N VAL A 57 -10.16 -2.99 -6.02
CA VAL A 57 -10.36 -1.59 -5.56
C VAL A 57 -10.23 -0.63 -6.75
N SER A 58 -9.31 -0.93 -7.67
CA SER A 58 -9.11 -0.24 -8.95
C SER A 58 -8.41 -1.17 -9.94
N ASP A 59 -8.19 -0.74 -11.18
CA ASP A 59 -7.38 -1.48 -12.16
C ASP A 59 -5.92 -1.69 -11.74
N ASP A 60 -5.49 -0.96 -10.70
CA ASP A 60 -4.13 -0.97 -10.20
C ASP A 60 -4.01 -1.57 -8.78
N VAL A 61 -5.13 -1.86 -8.12
CA VAL A 61 -5.14 -2.22 -6.70
C VAL A 61 -6.16 -3.31 -6.43
N PHE A 62 -5.68 -4.42 -5.86
CA PHE A 62 -6.48 -5.54 -5.40
C PHE A 62 -6.18 -5.82 -3.93
N VAL A 63 -7.19 -6.20 -3.16
CA VAL A 63 -7.04 -6.49 -1.74
C VAL A 63 -7.70 -7.82 -1.36
N ALA A 64 -7.09 -8.51 -0.41
CA ALA A 64 -7.67 -9.64 0.30
C ALA A 64 -7.26 -9.54 1.77
N GLU A 65 -7.83 -10.36 2.64
CA GLU A 65 -7.48 -10.35 4.07
C GLU A 65 -5.96 -10.46 4.26
N GLY A 66 -5.35 -9.45 4.89
CA GLY A 66 -3.91 -9.42 5.12
C GLY A 66 -3.03 -9.14 3.90
N PHE A 67 -3.61 -8.86 2.72
CA PHE A 67 -2.89 -8.81 1.45
C PHE A 67 -3.29 -7.60 0.60
N ILE A 68 -2.28 -6.89 0.08
CA ILE A 68 -2.45 -5.81 -0.90
C ILE A 68 -1.63 -6.17 -2.13
N ALA A 69 -2.25 -6.18 -3.30
CA ALA A 69 -1.57 -6.25 -4.59
C ALA A 69 -1.70 -4.92 -5.32
N VAL A 70 -0.57 -4.36 -5.75
CA VAL A 70 -0.53 -3.11 -6.51
C VAL A 70 0.20 -3.28 -7.83
N ARG A 71 -0.26 -2.60 -8.86
CA ARG A 71 0.43 -2.59 -10.16
C ARG A 71 1.82 -1.99 -9.96
N SER A 72 2.83 -2.63 -10.54
CA SER A 72 4.20 -2.14 -10.56
C SER A 72 4.29 -0.76 -11.22
N THR A 73 5.22 0.07 -10.76
CA THR A 73 5.55 1.37 -11.37
C THR A 73 6.89 1.85 -10.82
N GLU A 74 7.63 2.58 -11.65
CA GLU A 74 8.86 3.28 -11.25
C GLU A 74 8.56 4.63 -10.57
N VAL A 75 7.32 5.12 -10.68
CA VAL A 75 6.90 6.39 -10.10
C VAL A 75 6.56 6.18 -8.63
N LEU A 76 7.51 6.47 -7.75
CA LEU A 76 7.38 6.25 -6.30
C LEU A 76 6.10 6.87 -5.69
N PRO A 77 5.72 8.13 -5.98
CA PRO A 77 4.46 8.69 -5.46
C PRO A 77 3.23 7.88 -5.84
N LEU A 78 3.18 7.36 -7.06
CA LEU A 78 2.07 6.56 -7.55
C LEU A 78 2.04 5.19 -6.87
N LEU A 79 3.21 4.59 -6.62
CA LEU A 79 3.30 3.34 -5.86
C LEU A 79 2.76 3.53 -4.44
N VAL A 80 3.14 4.62 -3.77
CA VAL A 80 2.63 4.97 -2.43
C VAL A 80 1.11 5.17 -2.47
N GLU A 81 0.57 5.90 -3.47
CA GLU A 81 -0.88 6.10 -3.62
C GLU A 81 -1.61 4.76 -3.74
N ARG A 82 -1.10 3.82 -4.54
CA ARG A 82 -1.69 2.49 -4.73
C ARG A 82 -1.68 1.67 -3.45
N VAL A 83 -0.58 1.67 -2.71
CA VAL A 83 -0.48 0.96 -1.43
C VAL A 83 -1.43 1.58 -0.40
N ALA A 84 -1.50 2.91 -0.34
CA ALA A 84 -2.41 3.63 0.54
C ALA A 84 -3.88 3.32 0.21
N ALA A 85 -4.24 3.27 -1.07
CA ALA A 85 -5.58 2.88 -1.50
C ALA A 85 -5.95 1.46 -1.04
N GLY A 86 -5.04 0.50 -1.19
CA GLY A 86 -5.24 -0.86 -0.70
C GLY A 86 -5.40 -0.90 0.82
N TYR A 87 -4.56 -0.17 1.54
CA TYR A 87 -4.61 -0.09 3.01
C TYR A 87 -5.94 0.47 3.50
N PHE A 88 -6.39 1.61 2.96
CA PHE A 88 -7.67 2.20 3.39
C PHE A 88 -8.88 1.37 2.97
N ALA A 89 -8.82 0.68 1.83
CA ALA A 89 -9.86 -0.28 1.48
C ALA A 89 -9.97 -1.40 2.54
N LEU A 90 -8.83 -1.94 3.00
CA LEU A 90 -8.79 -2.92 4.08
C LEU A 90 -9.26 -2.34 5.42
N SER A 91 -8.96 -1.07 5.73
CA SER A 91 -9.50 -0.39 6.92
C SER A 91 -11.02 -0.37 6.91
N PHE A 92 -11.66 -0.06 5.77
CA PHE A 92 -13.12 -0.07 5.65
C PHE A 92 -13.70 -1.47 5.76
N ILE A 93 -13.07 -2.45 5.11
CA ILE A 93 -13.51 -3.85 5.22
C ILE A 93 -13.43 -4.32 6.69
N ALA A 94 -12.36 -3.97 7.40
CA ALA A 94 -12.19 -4.30 8.82
C ALA A 94 -13.22 -3.62 9.73
N SER A 95 -13.80 -2.47 9.33
CA SER A 95 -14.93 -1.84 10.03
C SER A 95 -16.30 -2.36 9.60
N GLY A 96 -16.36 -3.34 8.68
CA GLY A 96 -17.60 -3.87 8.11
C GLY A 96 -18.22 -2.99 7.02
N GLU A 97 -17.48 -1.98 6.53
CA GLU A 97 -17.89 -1.11 5.45
C GLU A 97 -17.48 -1.68 4.09
N THR A 98 -18.33 -1.49 3.07
CA THR A 98 -17.91 -1.69 1.68
C THR A 98 -17.06 -0.50 1.25
N PRO A 99 -15.82 -0.69 0.76
CA PRO A 99 -14.95 0.41 0.39
C PRO A 99 -15.49 1.15 -0.83
N ASP A 100 -15.83 2.43 -0.66
CA ASP A 100 -16.16 3.34 -1.77
C ASP A 100 -14.88 3.76 -2.51
N PRO A 101 -14.73 3.45 -3.81
CA PRO A 101 -13.54 3.78 -4.60
C PRO A 101 -13.16 5.25 -4.57
N ASP A 102 -14.13 6.17 -4.56
CA ASP A 102 -13.85 7.61 -4.58
C ASP A 102 -13.32 8.09 -3.22
N ARG A 103 -13.94 7.62 -2.12
CA ARG A 103 -13.46 7.89 -0.77
C ARG A 103 -12.06 7.32 -0.53
N VAL A 104 -11.82 6.07 -0.95
CA VAL A 104 -10.50 5.43 -0.84
C VAL A 104 -9.44 6.23 -1.60
N ARG A 105 -9.75 6.64 -2.85
CA ARG A 105 -8.82 7.41 -3.68
C ARG A 105 -8.49 8.78 -3.10
N ARG A 106 -9.49 9.49 -2.55
CA ARG A 106 -9.26 10.77 -1.87
C ARG A 106 -8.32 10.61 -0.68
N LEU A 107 -8.60 9.65 0.20
CA LEU A 107 -7.76 9.38 1.37
C LEU A 107 -6.34 8.99 0.99
N ALA A 108 -6.18 8.13 -0.01
CA ALA A 108 -4.87 7.73 -0.53
C ALA A 108 -4.06 8.96 -0.97
N ARG A 109 -4.65 9.85 -1.77
CA ARG A 109 -3.99 11.07 -2.26
C ARG A 109 -3.59 12.03 -1.15
N GLU A 110 -4.43 12.19 -0.14
CA GLU A 110 -4.14 13.06 1.00
C GLU A 110 -2.90 12.62 1.80
N VAL A 111 -2.60 11.31 1.82
CA VAL A 111 -1.49 10.77 2.61
C VAL A 111 -0.20 10.56 1.83
N VAL A 112 -0.23 10.61 0.49
CA VAL A 112 0.98 10.44 -0.35
C VAL A 112 2.10 11.41 0.08
N VAL A 113 1.79 12.70 0.18
CA VAL A 113 2.80 13.72 0.53
C VAL A 113 3.36 13.52 1.95
N PRO A 114 2.53 13.36 3.01
CA PRO A 114 3.02 13.02 4.35
C PRO A 114 3.91 11.77 4.39
N VAL A 115 3.51 10.70 3.69
CA VAL A 115 4.27 9.44 3.66
C VAL A 115 5.62 9.63 2.98
N LEU A 116 5.66 10.29 1.81
CA LEU A 116 6.91 10.56 1.08
C LEU A 116 7.86 11.43 1.90
N ALA A 117 7.34 12.48 2.56
CA ALA A 117 8.16 13.34 3.42
C ALA A 117 8.80 12.54 4.57
N ARG A 118 8.05 11.63 5.18
CA ARG A 118 8.57 10.75 6.24
C ARG A 118 9.62 9.77 5.73
N LEU A 119 9.38 9.15 4.58
CA LEU A 119 10.35 8.25 3.95
C LEU A 119 11.68 8.96 3.63
N ALA A 120 11.61 10.19 3.13
CA ALA A 120 12.80 11.00 2.86
C ALA A 120 13.60 11.28 4.15
N LEU A 121 12.92 11.70 5.23
CA LEU A 121 13.58 11.95 6.53
C LEU A 121 14.22 10.68 7.11
N SER A 122 13.58 9.52 6.94
CA SER A 122 14.14 8.23 7.38
C SER A 122 15.32 7.74 6.54
N SER A 123 15.59 8.34 5.37
CA SER A 123 16.75 8.03 4.54
C SER A 123 17.96 8.93 4.82
N SER A 124 17.76 10.10 5.45
CA SER A 124 18.83 11.04 5.81
C SER A 124 19.45 10.81 7.19
N GLY A 125 19.00 9.81 7.94
CA GLY A 125 19.53 9.46 9.27
C GLY A 125 20.42 8.21 9.31
N ALA A 126 20.89 7.73 8.15
CA ALA A 126 21.76 6.56 8.01
C ALA A 126 23.16 6.93 7.54
#